data_AF-A0AAI9YQ12-F1
#
_entry.id   AF-A0AAI9YQ12-F1
#
_cell.length_a   1.000
_cell.length_b   1.000
_cell.length_c   1.000
_cell.angle_alpha   90.00
_cell.angle_beta   90.00
_cell.angle_gamma   90.00
#
_symmetry.space_group_name_H-M   'P 1'
#
loop_
_entity.id
_entity.type
_entity.pdbx_description
1 polymer ?
#
loop_
_entity_poly.entity_id
_entity_poly.type
_entity_poly.pdbx_seq_one_letter_code
_entity_poly.pdbx_strand_id
1 'polypeptide(L)'
;MYRFARPLLGLGSAAMRPQQPFTRVLPAAKRIAASPVVAVSARRGYASKFAADMRMSSRQNKKASQADGGYSASEIEKSMTMAHIMLPGTFVTVPFSQLDKSPKALWAYNYARLKQRVLDFFAVFGAKVHSMPNWTTKPRFQLSYTKIVPEAKALHRRLGEALAAGDKDTLREICTPALYQTLSAVISRRKATEKLTWELLRYDGKPRIVSHKIAMMPPLGKAPVIQQVVVAISSSQKLDKIEKSTNKPVKGGLRVQNQTEYFVMTRQFNPKTWAPKKWIAWGNTQATTMEDWEMMQKGIKDMEKKDYAKRRGERL
;
A
#
# COMPACT_ATOMS: atom_id res chain seq x y z
N MET A 1 76.70 -13.73 -0.87
CA MET A 1 77.20 -12.36 -0.59
C MET A 1 76.30 -11.75 0.49
N TYR A 2 76.87 -11.10 1.53
CA TYR A 2 76.22 -10.25 2.58
C TYR A 2 74.90 -10.77 3.22
N ARG A 3 74.75 -11.15 4.51
CA ARG A 3 75.26 -10.64 5.82
C ARG A 3 75.11 -9.11 5.93
N PHE A 4 74.34 -8.49 6.84
CA PHE A 4 74.15 -8.63 8.30
C PHE A 4 72.79 -7.96 8.74
N ALA A 5 72.17 -8.06 9.93
CA ALA A 5 72.32 -8.89 11.15
C ALA A 5 71.00 -8.93 12.01
N ARG A 6 71.02 -8.41 13.27
CA ARG A 6 70.01 -8.30 14.36
C ARG A 6 70.45 -7.10 15.28
N PRO A 7 70.07 -6.89 16.57
CA PRO A 7 69.02 -7.43 17.50
C PRO A 7 68.16 -6.28 18.14
N LEU A 8 67.26 -6.42 19.13
CA LEU A 8 67.33 -6.91 20.53
C LEU A 8 65.87 -7.09 21.08
N LEU A 9 65.51 -8.23 21.70
CA LEU A 9 65.55 -8.54 23.15
C LEU A 9 64.44 -7.86 24.00
N GLY A 10 63.64 -8.65 24.73
CA GLY A 10 62.53 -8.14 25.56
C GLY A 10 61.58 -9.20 26.12
N LEU A 11 62.09 -10.19 26.86
CA LEU A 11 61.26 -11.08 27.68
C LEU A 11 60.72 -10.31 28.90
N GLY A 12 59.42 -10.42 29.19
CA GLY A 12 58.80 -9.71 30.31
C GLY A 12 57.43 -10.28 30.69
N SER A 13 57.41 -11.35 31.48
CA SER A 13 56.19 -11.80 32.15
C SER A 13 55.81 -10.82 33.26
N ALA A 14 54.67 -10.14 33.11
CA ALA A 14 54.05 -9.35 34.16
C ALA A 14 52.57 -9.74 34.30
N ALA A 15 52.16 -10.14 35.50
CA ALA A 15 50.82 -10.62 35.76
C ALA A 15 49.78 -9.49 35.63
N MET A 16 48.87 -9.59 34.66
CA MET A 16 47.71 -8.69 34.61
C MET A 16 46.66 -9.11 35.63
N ARG A 17 46.40 -8.21 36.59
CA ARG A 17 45.22 -8.26 37.47
C ARG A 17 43.93 -8.30 36.63
N PRO A 18 42.89 -9.04 37.06
CA PRO A 18 41.57 -8.93 36.45
C PRO A 18 40.96 -7.56 36.76
N GLN A 19 40.91 -6.68 35.75
CA GLN A 19 40.10 -5.46 35.78
C GLN A 19 38.62 -5.85 35.68
N GLN A 20 37.82 -5.52 36.69
CA GLN A 20 36.39 -5.77 36.67
C GLN A 20 35.70 -4.85 35.63
N PRO A 21 34.83 -5.37 34.76
CA PRO A 21 34.00 -4.51 33.92
C PRO A 21 32.92 -3.83 34.78
N PHE A 22 33.01 -2.50 34.88
CA PHE A 22 31.99 -1.66 35.52
C PHE A 22 30.59 -1.94 34.93
N THR A 23 29.72 -2.57 35.72
CA THR A 23 28.30 -2.70 35.41
C THR A 23 27.63 -1.34 35.56
N ARG A 24 27.44 -0.65 34.42
CA ARG A 24 26.70 0.61 34.36
C ARG A 24 25.21 0.34 34.59
N VAL A 25 24.81 0.26 35.85
CA VAL A 25 23.40 0.13 36.26
C VAL A 25 22.62 1.34 35.76
N LEU A 26 21.74 1.12 34.78
CA LEU A 26 20.74 2.10 34.39
C LEU A 26 19.72 2.21 35.55
N PRO A 27 19.35 3.42 36.00
CA PRO A 27 18.40 3.57 37.09
C PRO A 27 17.04 2.98 36.68
N ALA A 28 16.54 2.05 37.49
CA ALA A 28 15.25 1.42 37.26
C ALA A 28 14.14 2.50 37.25
N ALA A 29 13.42 2.59 36.14
CA ALA A 29 12.25 3.47 36.04
C ALA A 29 11.23 3.04 37.11
N LYS A 30 10.95 3.93 38.07
CA LYS A 30 9.96 3.71 39.12
C LYS A 30 8.63 3.30 38.47
N ARG A 31 8.16 2.08 38.74
CA ARG A 31 6.80 1.65 38.41
C ARG A 31 5.84 2.53 39.18
N ILE A 32 5.16 3.45 38.49
CA ILE A 32 3.99 4.13 39.03
C ILE A 32 2.91 3.04 39.21
N ALA A 33 2.38 2.91 40.43
CA ALA A 33 1.38 1.92 40.75
C ALA A 33 0.09 2.14 39.93
N ALA A 34 -0.56 1.05 39.54
CA ALA A 34 -1.84 1.12 38.86
C ALA A 34 -2.94 1.45 39.89
N SER A 35 -3.50 2.67 39.83
CA SER A 35 -4.72 3.02 40.55
C SER A 35 -5.93 2.23 40.01
N PRO A 36 -6.91 1.88 40.85
CA PRO A 36 -8.00 0.99 40.47
C PRO A 36 -8.93 1.57 39.40
N VAL A 37 -9.53 0.67 38.63
CA VAL A 37 -10.37 0.96 37.46
C VAL A 37 -11.68 1.62 37.89
N VAL A 38 -11.79 2.94 37.70
CA VAL A 38 -13.10 3.60 37.60
C VAL A 38 -13.64 3.38 36.19
N ALA A 39 -14.73 2.62 36.09
CA ALA A 39 -15.34 2.23 34.82
C ALA A 39 -16.06 3.42 34.14
N VAL A 40 -15.31 4.26 33.44
CA VAL A 40 -15.87 5.30 32.56
C VAL A 40 -16.23 4.68 31.21
N SER A 41 -17.53 4.59 30.90
CA SER A 41 -18.02 4.07 29.62
C SER A 41 -17.65 5.01 28.47
N ALA A 42 -16.48 4.81 27.86
CA ALA A 42 -16.02 5.60 26.73
C ALA A 42 -16.90 5.33 25.48
N ARG A 43 -17.84 6.24 25.18
CA ARG A 43 -18.65 6.21 23.96
C ARG A 43 -17.74 6.13 22.74
N ARG A 44 -17.85 5.04 21.95
CA ARG A 44 -16.98 4.73 20.79
C ARG A 44 -16.93 5.90 19.78
N GLY A 45 -15.82 6.62 19.76
CA GLY A 45 -15.59 7.76 18.88
C GLY A 45 -15.33 7.38 17.41
N TYR A 46 -15.87 8.18 16.49
CA TYR A 46 -15.74 8.05 15.03
C TYR A 46 -14.29 8.05 14.49
N ALA A 47 -13.27 8.43 15.28
CA ALA A 47 -11.87 8.37 14.84
C ALA A 47 -11.34 6.93 14.65
N SER A 48 -11.93 5.96 15.35
CA SER A 48 -11.72 4.53 15.06
C SER A 48 -12.27 4.15 13.68
N LYS A 49 -13.36 4.82 13.26
CA LYS A 49 -13.94 4.66 11.93
C LYS A 49 -13.09 5.28 10.84
N PHE A 50 -12.36 6.38 11.02
CA PHE A 50 -11.58 6.98 9.92
C PHE A 50 -10.55 6.02 9.28
N ALA A 51 -9.69 5.39 10.09
CA ALA A 51 -8.77 4.37 9.62
C ALA A 51 -9.49 3.06 9.23
N ALA A 52 -10.67 2.80 9.79
CA ALA A 52 -11.50 1.67 9.35
C ALA A 52 -12.29 1.94 8.06
N ASP A 53 -12.58 3.19 7.70
CA ASP A 53 -13.34 3.63 6.52
C ASP A 53 -12.41 3.62 5.30
N MET A 54 -11.16 4.05 5.49
CA MET A 54 -10.03 3.73 4.61
C MET A 54 -9.81 2.22 4.41
N ARG A 55 -10.24 1.37 5.36
CA ARG A 55 -10.26 -0.11 5.21
C ARG A 55 -11.59 -0.63 4.68
N MET A 56 -12.70 0.11 4.82
CA MET A 56 -14.02 -0.27 4.28
C MET A 56 -14.05 -0.13 2.76
N SER A 57 -13.33 0.83 2.18
CA SER A 57 -13.10 0.87 0.72
C SER A 57 -12.47 -0.44 0.22
N SER A 58 -11.47 -1.00 0.92
CA SER A 58 -10.91 -2.31 0.55
C SER A 58 -11.93 -3.46 0.64
N ARG A 59 -12.87 -3.42 1.58
CA ARG A 59 -13.95 -4.42 1.71
C ARG A 59 -15.07 -4.24 0.68
N GLN A 60 -15.43 -3.01 0.34
CA GLN A 60 -16.39 -2.70 -0.72
C GLN A 60 -15.80 -3.02 -2.10
N ASN A 61 -14.53 -2.73 -2.34
CA ASN A 61 -13.84 -3.09 -3.57
C ASN A 61 -13.67 -4.62 -3.71
N LYS A 62 -13.46 -5.37 -2.62
CA LYS A 62 -13.47 -6.85 -2.61
C LYS A 62 -14.86 -7.45 -2.93
N LYS A 63 -15.95 -6.70 -2.68
CA LYS A 63 -17.31 -7.06 -3.13
C LYS A 63 -17.59 -6.65 -4.58
N ALA A 64 -17.14 -5.47 -5.00
CA ALA A 64 -17.28 -5.01 -6.39
C ALA A 64 -16.55 -5.94 -7.38
N SER A 65 -15.39 -6.50 -6.99
CA SER A 65 -14.67 -7.49 -7.80
C SER A 65 -15.35 -8.86 -7.94
N GLN A 66 -16.45 -9.11 -7.23
CA GLN A 66 -17.21 -10.37 -7.31
C GLN A 66 -18.50 -10.26 -8.14
N ALA A 67 -18.84 -9.06 -8.62
CA ALA A 67 -20.15 -8.76 -9.18
C ALA A 67 -20.09 -7.89 -10.45
N ASP A 68 -19.51 -8.40 -11.54
CA ASP A 68 -19.87 -7.95 -12.89
C ASP A 68 -19.56 -9.01 -13.96
N GLY A 69 -20.34 -9.05 -15.04
CA GLY A 69 -20.17 -10.00 -16.13
C GLY A 69 -20.79 -9.54 -17.46
N GLY A 70 -20.18 -9.96 -18.58
CA GLY A 70 -20.65 -9.65 -19.94
C GLY A 70 -19.96 -8.45 -20.59
N TYR A 71 -19.72 -8.54 -21.90
CA TYR A 71 -18.83 -7.68 -22.68
C TYR A 71 -19.46 -7.34 -24.06
N SER A 72 -19.82 -6.07 -24.28
CA SER A 72 -20.01 -5.40 -25.60
C SER A 72 -20.37 -3.92 -25.36
N ALA A 73 -19.60 -2.95 -25.89
CA ALA A 73 -19.67 -1.48 -25.66
C ALA A 73 -19.52 -1.06 -24.18
N SER A 74 -20.37 -1.60 -23.32
CA SER A 74 -20.10 -1.93 -21.91
C SER A 74 -18.72 -2.55 -21.66
N GLU A 75 -17.98 -3.06 -22.66
CA GLU A 75 -16.56 -3.45 -22.47
C GLU A 75 -15.68 -2.27 -22.10
N ILE A 76 -15.91 -1.11 -22.72
CA ILE A 76 -15.09 0.09 -22.48
C ILE A 76 -15.47 0.66 -21.12
N GLU A 77 -16.78 0.76 -20.84
CA GLU A 77 -17.28 1.15 -19.52
C GLU A 77 -16.80 0.17 -18.42
N LYS A 78 -16.84 -1.15 -18.65
CA LYS A 78 -16.29 -2.15 -17.74
C LYS A 78 -14.77 -2.15 -17.68
N SER A 79 -14.05 -1.72 -18.72
CA SER A 79 -12.60 -1.47 -18.62
C SER A 79 -12.31 -0.25 -17.73
N MET A 80 -13.25 0.72 -17.68
CA MET A 80 -13.19 1.86 -16.76
C MET A 80 -13.61 1.47 -15.33
N THR A 81 -14.61 0.62 -15.13
CA THR A 81 -14.92 0.06 -13.79
C THR A 81 -13.81 -0.90 -13.30
N MET A 82 -13.17 -1.65 -14.19
CA MET A 82 -11.97 -2.45 -13.88
C MET A 82 -10.78 -1.59 -13.45
N ALA A 83 -10.67 -0.33 -13.91
CA ALA A 83 -9.70 0.62 -13.37
C ALA A 83 -10.03 1.08 -11.93
N HIS A 84 -11.22 0.76 -11.42
CA HIS A 84 -11.62 0.94 -10.01
C HIS A 84 -11.49 -0.35 -9.19
N ILE A 85 -11.27 -1.51 -9.83
CA ILE A 85 -11.01 -2.77 -9.15
C ILE A 85 -9.51 -2.90 -8.82
N MET A 86 -9.17 -3.64 -7.76
CA MET A 86 -7.77 -3.95 -7.45
C MET A 86 -7.28 -5.02 -8.43
N LEU A 87 -6.15 -4.80 -9.09
CA LEU A 87 -5.70 -5.74 -10.14
C LEU A 87 -5.44 -7.13 -9.53
N PRO A 88 -6.03 -8.20 -10.11
CA PRO A 88 -5.95 -9.54 -9.55
C PRO A 88 -4.50 -10.04 -9.45
N GLY A 89 -4.23 -10.87 -8.45
CA GLY A 89 -2.87 -11.27 -8.12
C GLY A 89 -2.01 -10.11 -7.58
N THR A 90 -2.59 -9.06 -6.99
CA THR A 90 -1.80 -8.10 -6.22
C THR A 90 -1.33 -8.74 -4.92
N PHE A 91 -0.02 -8.92 -4.77
CA PHE A 91 0.59 -9.55 -3.60
C PHE A 91 1.33 -8.51 -2.75
N VAL A 92 0.84 -8.23 -1.54
CA VAL A 92 1.46 -7.31 -0.58
C VAL A 92 2.12 -8.09 0.54
N THR A 93 3.40 -7.88 0.77
CA THR A 93 4.17 -8.65 1.75
C THR A 93 3.74 -8.36 3.18
N VAL A 94 3.40 -9.41 3.93
CA VAL A 94 3.19 -9.38 5.39
C VAL A 94 4.53 -9.08 6.08
N PRO A 95 4.56 -8.24 7.14
CA PRO A 95 5.74 -8.07 7.98
C PRO A 95 6.22 -9.41 8.54
N PHE A 96 7.54 -9.65 8.59
CA PHE A 96 8.08 -10.94 9.04
C PHE A 96 7.65 -11.35 10.47
N SER A 97 7.34 -10.37 11.33
CA SER A 97 6.80 -10.59 12.68
C SER A 97 5.37 -11.16 12.70
N GLN A 98 4.63 -11.07 11.60
CA GLN A 98 3.23 -11.52 11.45
C GLN A 98 3.09 -12.77 10.57
N LEU A 99 4.20 -13.30 10.02
CA LEU A 99 4.19 -14.56 9.27
C LEU A 99 4.22 -15.74 10.23
N ASP A 100 3.54 -16.83 9.84
CA ASP A 100 3.84 -18.14 10.42
C ASP A 100 5.32 -18.47 10.15
N LYS A 101 6.00 -18.93 11.19
CA LYS A 101 7.43 -19.25 11.18
C LYS A 101 7.68 -20.72 10.82
N SER A 102 6.63 -21.53 10.64
CA SER A 102 6.78 -22.91 10.19
C SER A 102 7.49 -22.95 8.81
N PRO A 103 8.51 -23.83 8.61
CA PRO A 103 9.26 -23.86 7.35
C PRO A 103 8.37 -24.10 6.12
N LYS A 104 7.32 -24.92 6.27
CA LYS A 104 6.35 -25.22 5.22
C LYS A 104 5.51 -23.99 4.82
N ALA A 105 5.00 -23.22 5.79
CA ALA A 105 4.25 -22.00 5.49
C ALA A 105 5.16 -20.91 4.92
N LEU A 106 6.38 -20.73 5.46
CA LEU A 106 7.37 -19.81 4.90
C LEU A 106 7.73 -20.16 3.46
N TRP A 107 7.91 -21.45 3.13
CA TRP A 107 8.16 -21.89 1.76
C TRP A 107 6.96 -21.61 0.85
N ALA A 108 5.74 -22.02 1.24
CA ALA A 108 4.53 -21.77 0.47
C ALA A 108 4.29 -20.27 0.20
N TYR A 109 4.50 -19.43 1.21
CA TYR A 109 4.39 -17.98 1.12
C TYR A 109 5.40 -17.36 0.16
N ASN A 110 6.68 -17.74 0.27
CA ASN A 110 7.71 -17.20 -0.60
C ASN A 110 7.61 -17.75 -2.04
N TYR A 111 7.15 -18.99 -2.21
CA TYR A 111 6.84 -19.55 -3.53
C TYR A 111 5.67 -18.80 -4.19
N ALA A 112 4.55 -18.58 -3.50
CA ALA A 112 3.42 -17.80 -4.00
C ALA A 112 3.84 -16.38 -4.41
N ARG A 113 4.60 -15.69 -3.54
CA ARG A 113 5.18 -14.37 -3.79
C ARG A 113 6.12 -14.34 -4.99
N LEU A 114 6.99 -15.35 -5.14
CA LEU A 114 7.94 -15.44 -6.26
C LEU A 114 7.20 -15.71 -7.57
N LYS A 115 6.28 -16.69 -7.58
CA LYS A 115 5.43 -16.99 -8.73
C LYS A 115 4.69 -15.75 -9.21
N GLN A 116 4.09 -14.98 -8.29
CA GLN A 116 3.37 -13.77 -8.69
C GLN A 116 4.31 -12.68 -9.23
N ARG A 117 5.50 -12.49 -8.66
CA ARG A 117 6.51 -11.56 -9.20
C ARG A 117 6.97 -11.93 -10.61
N VAL A 118 7.09 -13.23 -10.91
CA VAL A 118 7.42 -13.71 -12.26
C VAL A 118 6.28 -13.38 -13.24
N LEU A 119 5.02 -13.61 -12.85
CA LEU A 119 3.86 -13.22 -13.67
C LEU A 119 3.78 -11.70 -13.89
N ASP A 120 4.05 -10.90 -12.85
CA ASP A 120 4.08 -9.43 -12.95
C ASP A 120 5.23 -8.93 -13.84
N PHE A 121 6.39 -9.60 -13.79
CA PHE A 121 7.50 -9.33 -14.70
C PHE A 121 7.14 -9.63 -16.15
N PHE A 122 6.47 -10.76 -16.43
CA PHE A 122 6.00 -11.09 -17.78
C PHE A 122 4.92 -10.12 -18.27
N ALA A 123 4.02 -9.62 -17.40
CA ALA A 123 3.06 -8.57 -17.76
C ALA A 123 3.76 -7.25 -18.11
N VAL A 124 4.80 -6.85 -17.35
CA VAL A 124 5.67 -5.71 -17.69
C VAL A 124 6.37 -5.92 -19.03
N PHE A 125 6.93 -7.10 -19.26
CA PHE A 125 7.67 -7.44 -20.48
C PHE A 125 6.75 -7.43 -21.70
N GLY A 126 5.59 -8.10 -21.62
CA GLY A 126 4.57 -8.11 -22.66
C GLY A 126 4.11 -6.70 -23.03
N ALA A 127 3.81 -5.84 -22.04
CA ALA A 127 3.45 -4.44 -22.27
C ALA A 127 4.58 -3.63 -22.94
N LYS A 128 5.85 -3.88 -22.62
CA LYS A 128 6.97 -3.27 -23.34
C LYS A 128 7.02 -3.72 -24.80
N VAL A 129 6.96 -5.03 -25.07
CA VAL A 129 7.00 -5.59 -26.43
C VAL A 129 5.83 -5.05 -27.27
N HIS A 130 4.61 -5.05 -26.73
CA HIS A 130 3.42 -4.51 -27.43
C HIS A 130 3.48 -2.97 -27.64
N SER A 131 4.39 -2.26 -26.97
CA SER A 131 4.59 -0.82 -27.13
C SER A 131 5.72 -0.45 -28.10
N MET A 132 6.41 -1.44 -28.66
CA MET A 132 7.44 -1.25 -29.69
C MET A 132 6.76 -1.16 -31.06
N PRO A 133 6.97 -0.08 -31.84
CA PRO A 133 6.49 -0.01 -33.23
C PRO A 133 7.08 -1.12 -34.11
N ASN A 134 8.39 -1.31 -34.02
CA ASN A 134 9.15 -2.37 -34.69
C ASN A 134 9.99 -3.11 -33.65
N TRP A 135 10.31 -4.39 -33.88
CA TRP A 135 11.07 -5.23 -32.93
C TRP A 135 12.47 -4.69 -32.57
N THR A 136 13.07 -3.85 -33.41
CA THR A 136 14.36 -3.17 -33.19
C THR A 136 14.27 -1.85 -32.41
N THR A 137 13.05 -1.32 -32.20
CA THR A 137 12.85 0.03 -31.64
C THR A 137 12.64 0.03 -30.12
N LYS A 138 13.01 1.14 -29.46
CA LYS A 138 12.81 1.28 -28.01
C LYS A 138 11.31 1.26 -27.67
N PRO A 139 10.89 0.60 -26.57
CA PRO A 139 9.48 0.52 -26.19
C PRO A 139 8.95 1.90 -25.80
N ARG A 140 7.76 2.27 -26.31
CA ARG A 140 7.07 3.51 -25.93
C ARG A 140 6.58 3.47 -24.47
N PHE A 141 6.29 2.28 -23.94
CA PHE A 141 5.84 2.09 -22.57
C PHE A 141 6.98 2.30 -21.56
N GLN A 142 6.93 3.44 -20.86
CA GLN A 142 7.94 3.86 -19.89
C GLN A 142 7.39 3.90 -18.47
N LEU A 143 7.97 3.06 -17.59
CA LEU A 143 7.48 2.84 -16.23
C LEU A 143 7.88 3.94 -15.24
N SER A 144 9.02 4.59 -15.46
CA SER A 144 9.55 5.67 -14.62
C SER A 144 9.65 5.29 -13.13
N TYR A 145 10.20 4.10 -12.84
CA TYR A 145 10.29 3.52 -11.49
C TYR A 145 10.82 4.47 -10.41
N THR A 146 11.81 5.31 -10.74
CA THR A 146 12.39 6.30 -9.83
C THR A 146 11.41 7.40 -9.40
N LYS A 147 10.43 7.74 -10.25
CA LYS A 147 9.41 8.76 -10.00
C LYS A 147 8.22 8.22 -9.19
N ILE A 148 7.97 6.91 -9.23
CA ILE A 148 6.83 6.25 -8.57
C ILE A 148 6.74 6.57 -7.07
N VAL A 149 7.86 6.48 -6.33
CA VAL A 149 7.84 6.73 -4.87
C VAL A 149 7.66 8.21 -4.52
N PRO A 150 8.35 9.17 -5.15
CA PRO A 150 8.04 10.60 -5.01
C PRO A 150 6.58 10.96 -5.30
N GLU A 151 6.01 10.47 -6.41
CA GLU A 151 4.61 10.69 -6.80
C GLU A 151 3.65 10.13 -5.73
N ALA A 152 3.88 8.91 -5.26
CA ALA A 152 3.08 8.29 -4.20
C ALA A 152 3.09 9.11 -2.90
N LYS A 153 4.23 9.70 -2.51
CA LYS A 153 4.34 10.56 -1.34
C LYS A 153 3.55 11.87 -1.51
N ALA A 154 3.67 12.51 -2.68
CA ALA A 154 2.96 13.75 -2.98
C ALA A 154 1.44 13.52 -3.01
N LEU A 155 0.99 12.45 -3.67
CA LEU A 155 -0.41 12.07 -3.77
C LEU A 155 -1.01 11.65 -2.42
N HIS A 156 -0.27 10.89 -1.60
CA HIS A 156 -0.67 10.54 -0.22
C HIS A 156 -0.86 11.78 0.66
N ARG A 157 0.07 12.74 0.58
CA ARG A 157 -0.03 14.01 1.29
C ARG A 157 -1.23 14.84 0.83
N ARG A 158 -1.35 15.09 -0.48
CA ARG A 158 -2.47 15.87 -1.07
C ARG A 158 -3.82 15.24 -0.74
N LEU A 159 -3.90 13.91 -0.70
CA LEU A 159 -5.10 13.17 -0.26
C LEU A 159 -5.43 13.43 1.21
N GLY A 160 -4.45 13.36 2.12
CA GLY A 160 -4.65 13.62 3.55
C GLY A 160 -5.08 15.06 3.83
N GLU A 161 -4.43 16.02 3.18
CA GLU A 161 -4.71 17.47 3.29
C GLU A 161 -6.10 17.82 2.77
N ALA A 162 -6.45 17.42 1.54
CA ALA A 162 -7.75 17.67 0.94
C ALA A 162 -8.88 16.99 1.74
N LEU A 163 -8.65 15.76 2.21
CA LEU A 163 -9.58 15.07 3.08
C LEU A 163 -9.77 15.79 4.41
N ALA A 164 -8.71 16.31 5.05
CA ALA A 164 -8.85 17.08 6.28
C ALA A 164 -9.63 18.39 6.06
N ALA A 165 -9.22 19.18 5.06
CA ALA A 165 -9.89 20.42 4.67
C ALA A 165 -11.37 20.21 4.30
N GLY A 166 -11.73 19.02 3.79
CA GLY A 166 -13.06 18.73 3.27
C GLY A 166 -13.25 19.16 1.81
N ASP A 167 -12.14 19.40 1.10
CA ASP A 167 -12.10 19.79 -0.32
C ASP A 167 -12.54 18.61 -1.20
N LYS A 168 -13.81 18.64 -1.61
CA LYS A 168 -14.41 17.60 -2.45
C LYS A 168 -13.91 17.69 -3.90
N ASP A 169 -13.48 18.85 -4.39
CA ASP A 169 -13.11 19.02 -5.79
C ASP A 169 -11.68 18.54 -6.05
N THR A 170 -10.73 18.85 -5.15
CA THR A 170 -9.41 18.19 -5.16
C THR A 170 -9.55 16.68 -5.01
N LEU A 171 -10.40 16.20 -4.09
CA LEU A 171 -10.63 14.75 -3.95
C LEU A 171 -11.21 14.11 -5.21
N ARG A 172 -12.07 14.81 -5.97
CA ARG A 172 -12.60 14.32 -7.25
C ARG A 172 -11.52 14.25 -8.34
N GLU A 173 -10.57 15.19 -8.38
CA GLU A 173 -9.43 15.16 -9.32
C GLU A 173 -8.47 13.99 -9.01
N ILE A 174 -8.11 13.80 -7.74
CA ILE A 174 -6.99 12.94 -7.35
C ILE A 174 -7.38 11.50 -6.98
N CYS A 175 -8.65 11.17 -6.82
CA CYS A 175 -9.11 9.84 -6.43
C CYS A 175 -9.71 9.06 -7.61
N THR A 176 -9.76 7.73 -7.47
CA THR A 176 -10.74 6.95 -8.24
C THR A 176 -12.18 7.35 -7.83
N PRO A 177 -13.16 7.33 -8.74
CA PRO A 177 -14.57 7.56 -8.43
C PRO A 177 -15.08 6.76 -7.21
N ALA A 178 -14.72 5.48 -7.10
CA ALA A 178 -15.08 4.65 -5.95
C ALA A 178 -14.55 5.22 -4.61
N LEU A 179 -13.25 5.56 -4.55
CA LEU A 179 -12.66 6.17 -3.36
C LEU A 179 -13.26 7.55 -3.07
N TYR A 180 -13.50 8.36 -4.10
CA TYR A 180 -14.15 9.68 -3.96
C TYR A 180 -15.54 9.57 -3.33
N GLN A 181 -16.36 8.58 -3.72
CA GLN A 181 -17.67 8.39 -3.10
C GLN A 181 -17.57 8.02 -1.62
N THR A 182 -16.63 7.13 -1.23
CA THR A 182 -16.38 6.81 0.18
C THR A 182 -15.94 8.06 0.97
N LEU A 183 -14.96 8.80 0.45
CA LEU A 183 -14.37 9.96 1.16
C LEU A 183 -15.31 11.17 1.22
N SER A 184 -16.07 11.45 0.16
CA SER A 184 -17.06 12.53 0.15
C SER A 184 -18.23 12.23 1.10
N ALA A 185 -18.67 10.97 1.22
CA ALA A 185 -19.63 10.54 2.23
C ALA A 185 -19.08 10.70 3.66
N VAL A 186 -17.79 10.40 3.90
CA VAL A 186 -17.11 10.65 5.19
C VAL A 186 -17.07 12.15 5.50
N ILE A 187 -16.82 13.03 4.51
CA ILE A 187 -16.86 14.49 4.69
C ILE A 187 -18.27 14.97 5.03
N SER A 188 -19.29 14.54 4.27
CA SER A 188 -20.69 14.95 4.50
C SER A 188 -21.25 14.50 5.86
N ARG A 189 -20.68 13.45 6.47
CA ARG A 189 -21.05 12.96 7.82
C ARG A 189 -20.33 13.67 8.98
N ARG A 190 -19.47 14.65 8.71
CA ARG A 190 -18.80 15.43 9.77
C ARG A 190 -19.80 16.36 10.44
N LYS A 191 -19.66 16.54 11.75
CA LYS A 191 -20.42 17.58 12.46
C LYS A 191 -20.02 18.94 11.91
N ALA A 192 -20.99 19.80 11.60
CA ALA A 192 -20.73 21.14 11.09
C ALA A 192 -19.88 22.00 12.05
N THR A 193 -19.95 21.74 13.36
CA THR A 193 -19.19 22.42 14.42
C THR A 193 -17.73 21.98 14.57
N GLU A 194 -17.34 20.83 14.02
CA GLU A 194 -15.97 20.30 14.10
C GLU A 194 -15.19 20.59 12.81
N LYS A 195 -13.96 21.08 12.92
CA LYS A 195 -12.94 21.12 11.87
C LYS A 195 -11.94 20.00 12.15
N LEU A 196 -11.64 19.19 11.13
CA LEU A 196 -10.59 18.17 11.22
C LEU A 196 -9.31 18.73 10.61
N THR A 197 -8.18 18.51 11.28
CA THR A 197 -6.86 18.78 10.72
C THR A 197 -6.08 17.47 10.62
N TRP A 198 -5.23 17.38 9.60
CA TRP A 198 -4.29 16.28 9.40
C TRP A 198 -2.93 16.88 9.10
N GLU A 199 -1.91 16.35 9.75
CA GLU A 199 -0.54 16.80 9.66
C GLU A 199 0.39 15.58 9.59
N LEU A 200 1.21 15.54 8.55
CA LEU A 200 2.23 14.51 8.39
C LEU A 200 3.52 14.95 9.09
N LEU A 201 3.75 14.41 10.29
CA LEU A 201 4.92 14.79 11.11
C LEU A 201 6.23 14.33 10.45
N ARG A 202 6.31 13.04 10.08
CA ARG A 202 7.50 12.45 9.45
C ARG A 202 7.21 11.08 8.82
N TYR A 203 8.08 10.66 7.91
CA TYR A 203 8.08 9.29 7.38
C TYR A 203 8.96 8.38 8.25
N ASP A 204 8.43 7.25 8.69
CA ASP A 204 9.11 6.24 9.51
C ASP A 204 9.87 5.26 8.61
N GLY A 205 10.95 5.75 8.01
CA GLY A 205 11.79 5.00 7.06
C GLY A 205 11.44 5.27 5.60
N LYS A 206 12.15 4.61 4.68
CA LYS A 206 12.05 4.85 3.23
C LYS A 206 10.81 4.17 2.64
N PRO A 207 9.84 4.91 2.06
CA PRO A 207 8.72 4.29 1.36
C PRO A 207 9.19 3.45 0.18
N ARG A 208 8.54 2.31 -0.05
CA ARG A 208 8.99 1.31 -1.04
C ARG A 208 7.83 0.70 -1.81
N ILE A 209 8.06 0.41 -3.08
CA ILE A 209 7.13 -0.38 -3.90
C ILE A 209 7.09 -1.81 -3.34
N VAL A 210 5.90 -2.31 -3.03
CA VAL A 210 5.68 -3.68 -2.54
C VAL A 210 4.96 -4.56 -3.56
N SER A 211 4.14 -3.97 -4.42
CA SER A 211 3.52 -4.62 -5.59
C SER A 211 3.49 -3.64 -6.76
N HIS A 212 3.68 -4.14 -7.98
CA HIS A 212 3.56 -3.36 -9.21
C HIS A 212 2.93 -4.24 -10.29
N LYS A 213 1.77 -3.81 -10.77
CA LYS A 213 0.88 -4.55 -11.65
C LYS A 213 0.60 -3.77 -12.92
N ILE A 214 0.49 -4.47 -14.03
CA ILE A 214 -0.02 -3.94 -15.29
C ILE A 214 -1.11 -4.89 -15.78
N ALA A 215 -2.22 -4.33 -16.26
CA ALA A 215 -3.26 -5.05 -16.97
C ALA A 215 -3.43 -4.42 -18.35
N MET A 216 -3.29 -5.23 -19.39
CA MET A 216 -3.68 -4.88 -20.75
C MET A 216 -5.11 -5.37 -20.94
N MET A 217 -6.08 -4.47 -20.86
CA MET A 217 -7.49 -4.83 -20.95
C MET A 217 -7.83 -5.26 -22.39
N PRO A 218 -8.67 -6.30 -22.57
CA PRO A 218 -9.36 -6.54 -23.83
C PRO A 218 -10.39 -5.44 -24.13
N PRO A 219 -10.70 -5.14 -25.41
CA PRO A 219 -9.96 -5.57 -26.60
C PRO A 219 -8.60 -4.84 -26.73
N LEU A 220 -7.55 -5.60 -27.07
CA LEU A 220 -6.18 -5.11 -27.20
C LEU A 220 -6.07 -3.97 -28.22
N GLY A 221 -5.24 -2.97 -27.90
CA GLY A 221 -5.04 -1.78 -28.75
C GLY A 221 -6.21 -0.77 -28.74
N LYS A 222 -7.36 -1.11 -28.14
CA LYS A 222 -8.52 -0.22 -27.99
C LYS A 222 -8.76 0.18 -26.53
N ALA A 223 -8.73 -0.79 -25.60
CA ALA A 223 -8.94 -0.53 -24.18
C ALA A 223 -7.65 0.01 -23.49
N PRO A 224 -7.78 0.83 -22.43
CA PRO A 224 -6.62 1.43 -21.76
C PRO A 224 -5.77 0.38 -21.05
N VAL A 225 -4.45 0.52 -21.14
CA VAL A 225 -3.52 -0.25 -20.29
C VAL A 225 -3.48 0.39 -18.91
N ILE A 226 -3.75 -0.39 -17.87
CA ILE A 226 -3.81 0.06 -16.48
C ILE A 226 -2.50 -0.32 -15.79
N GLN A 227 -1.86 0.63 -15.10
CA GLN A 227 -0.75 0.37 -14.19
C GLN A 227 -1.21 0.70 -12.76
N GLN A 228 -1.15 -0.31 -11.88
CA GLN A 228 -1.46 -0.16 -10.46
C GLN A 228 -0.21 -0.46 -9.63
N VAL A 229 0.09 0.38 -8.65
CA VAL A 229 1.27 0.25 -7.79
C VAL A 229 0.85 0.37 -6.33
N VAL A 230 1.38 -0.54 -5.51
CA VAL A 230 1.25 -0.46 -4.06
C VAL A 230 2.58 -0.03 -3.46
N VAL A 231 2.56 1.08 -2.73
CA VAL A 231 3.71 1.64 -2.01
C VAL A 231 3.47 1.49 -0.51
N ALA A 232 4.36 0.83 0.20
CA ALA A 232 4.36 0.83 1.65
C ALA A 232 4.91 2.17 2.14
N ILE A 233 4.06 2.96 2.80
CA ILE A 233 4.37 4.25 3.42
C ILE A 233 4.27 4.05 4.93
N SER A 234 5.40 4.08 5.62
CA SER A 234 5.44 4.14 7.09
C SER A 234 5.56 5.60 7.52
N SER A 235 4.71 6.06 8.43
CA SER A 235 4.65 7.47 8.82
C SER A 235 4.04 7.70 10.19
N SER A 236 4.48 8.78 10.82
CA SER A 236 3.91 9.38 12.02
C SER A 236 2.96 10.50 11.57
N GLN A 237 1.67 10.33 11.81
CA GLN A 237 0.62 11.28 11.41
C GLN A 237 -0.08 11.82 12.65
N LYS A 238 -0.42 13.10 12.63
CA LYS A 238 -1.21 13.79 13.66
C LYS A 238 -2.56 14.13 13.06
N LEU A 239 -3.63 13.68 13.71
CA LEU A 239 -5.00 14.11 13.42
C LEU A 239 -5.48 14.89 14.64
N ASP A 240 -6.15 16.01 14.41
CA ASP A 240 -6.76 16.79 15.47
C ASP A 240 -8.17 17.23 15.09
N LYS A 241 -8.96 17.57 16.10
CA LYS A 241 -10.31 18.09 15.97
C LYS A 241 -10.39 19.42 16.69
N ILE A 242 -10.71 20.46 15.95
CA ILE A 242 -10.85 21.82 16.45
C ILE A 242 -12.34 22.18 16.40
N GLU A 243 -12.88 22.73 17.47
CA GLU A 243 -14.24 23.27 17.45
C GLU A 243 -14.26 24.63 16.75
N LYS A 244 -15.13 24.82 15.75
CA LYS A 244 -15.09 26.01 14.89
C LYS A 244 -15.49 27.31 15.59
N SER A 245 -16.37 27.26 16.59
CA SER A 245 -16.83 28.43 17.34
C SER A 245 -15.77 28.97 18.29
N THR A 246 -15.02 28.08 18.94
CA THR A 246 -14.03 28.44 19.95
C THR A 246 -12.58 28.42 19.45
N ASN A 247 -12.34 27.81 18.28
CA ASN A 247 -11.02 27.44 17.74
C ASN A 247 -10.14 26.63 18.72
N LYS A 248 -10.75 26.01 19.75
CA LYS A 248 -10.06 25.18 20.74
C LYS A 248 -10.04 23.71 20.30
N PRO A 249 -8.99 22.95 20.67
CA PRO A 249 -8.96 21.51 20.42
C PRO A 249 -10.07 20.82 21.24
N VAL A 250 -10.85 19.97 20.58
CA VAL A 250 -11.87 19.14 21.21
C VAL A 250 -11.19 18.17 22.18
N LYS A 251 -11.72 18.01 23.39
CA LYS A 251 -11.14 17.11 24.41
C LYS A 251 -11.05 15.68 23.87
N GLY A 252 -9.83 15.14 23.77
CA GLY A 252 -9.56 13.83 23.17
C GLY A 252 -9.61 13.79 21.63
N GLY A 253 -9.62 14.95 20.97
CA GLY A 253 -9.57 15.10 19.51
C GLY A 253 -8.20 14.86 18.90
N LEU A 254 -7.15 15.31 19.59
CA LEU A 254 -5.75 15.15 19.18
C LEU A 254 -5.31 13.69 19.29
N ARG A 255 -4.81 13.14 18.18
CA ARG A 255 -4.23 11.80 18.10
C ARG A 255 -3.00 11.80 17.20
N VAL A 256 -1.86 11.45 17.77
CA VAL A 256 -0.67 11.05 17.00
C VAL A 256 -0.70 9.54 16.80
N GLN A 257 -0.48 9.09 15.57
CA GLN A 257 -0.49 7.68 15.20
C GLN A 257 0.67 7.35 14.25
N ASN A 258 1.48 6.38 14.66
CA ASN A 258 2.49 5.78 13.80
C ASN A 258 1.85 4.60 13.08
N GLN A 259 1.90 4.58 11.74
CA GLN A 259 1.28 3.53 10.94
C GLN A 259 2.02 3.26 9.63
N THR A 260 1.96 2.01 9.19
CA THR A 260 2.34 1.60 7.83
C THR A 260 1.08 1.42 6.99
N GLU A 261 0.95 2.22 5.95
CA GLU A 261 -0.14 2.18 4.99
C GLU A 261 0.37 1.58 3.68
N TYR A 262 -0.35 0.60 3.11
CA TYR A 262 -0.10 0.11 1.77
C TYR A 262 -0.92 0.94 0.79
N PHE A 263 -0.38 2.11 0.45
CA PHE A 263 -1.03 3.09 -0.41
C PHE A 263 -1.05 2.59 -1.86
N VAL A 264 -2.24 2.51 -2.44
CA VAL A 264 -2.48 2.03 -3.81
C VAL A 264 -2.76 3.24 -4.69
N MET A 265 -1.96 3.39 -5.74
CA MET A 265 -2.21 4.36 -6.80
C MET A 265 -2.32 3.66 -8.15
N THR A 266 -3.13 4.23 -9.03
CA THR A 266 -3.39 3.70 -10.38
C THR A 266 -3.25 4.80 -11.41
N ARG A 267 -2.85 4.43 -12.63
CA ARG A 267 -2.93 5.30 -13.81
C ARG A 267 -3.23 4.48 -15.05
N GLN A 268 -3.81 5.14 -16.05
CA GLN A 268 -4.02 4.57 -17.37
C GLN A 268 -2.94 5.07 -18.33
N PHE A 269 -2.68 4.30 -19.38
CA PHE A 269 -1.91 4.71 -20.54
C PHE A 269 -2.84 4.86 -21.74
N ASN A 270 -2.54 5.81 -22.63
CA ASN A 270 -3.21 5.90 -23.92
C ASN A 270 -2.87 4.64 -24.76
N PRO A 271 -3.85 3.90 -25.28
CA PRO A 271 -3.61 2.62 -25.95
C PRO A 271 -2.87 2.74 -27.30
N LYS A 272 -2.91 3.92 -27.94
CA LYS A 272 -2.21 4.18 -29.22
C LYS A 272 -0.81 4.76 -29.01
N THR A 273 -0.69 5.78 -28.16
CA THR A 273 0.58 6.52 -27.98
C THR A 273 1.45 5.97 -26.86
N TRP A 274 0.89 5.15 -25.96
CA TRP A 274 1.53 4.71 -24.71
C TRP A 274 1.98 5.86 -23.79
N ALA A 275 1.38 7.04 -23.94
CA ALA A 275 1.57 8.16 -23.03
C ALA A 275 0.86 7.87 -21.68
N PRO A 276 1.53 8.02 -20.52
CA PRO A 276 0.91 7.85 -19.21
C PRO A 276 0.00 9.03 -18.87
N LYS A 277 -1.18 8.76 -18.31
CA LYS A 277 -2.00 9.76 -17.59
C LYS A 277 -1.42 10.04 -16.20
N LYS A 278 -1.93 11.09 -15.53
CA LYS A 278 -1.64 11.39 -14.11
C LYS A 278 -1.93 10.18 -13.21
N TRP A 279 -1.21 10.08 -12.09
CA TRP A 279 -1.54 9.14 -11.02
C TRP A 279 -2.77 9.59 -10.24
N ILE A 280 -3.64 8.64 -9.89
CA ILE A 280 -4.77 8.84 -8.98
C ILE A 280 -4.76 7.82 -7.84
N ALA A 281 -5.25 8.22 -6.68
CA ALA A 281 -5.36 7.43 -5.48
C ALA A 281 -6.48 6.39 -5.66
N TRP A 282 -6.12 5.10 -5.58
CA TRP A 282 -7.10 4.02 -5.56
C TRP A 282 -7.61 3.77 -4.14
N GLY A 283 -6.74 3.90 -3.14
CA GLY A 283 -7.06 3.76 -1.72
C GLY A 283 -5.92 3.08 -0.96
N ASN A 284 -6.22 2.49 0.19
CA ASN A 284 -5.28 1.66 0.94
C ASN A 284 -5.66 0.18 0.83
N THR A 285 -4.65 -0.70 0.87
CA THR A 285 -4.84 -2.15 0.92
C THR A 285 -4.20 -2.75 2.18
N GLN A 286 -4.32 -4.06 2.36
CA GLN A 286 -3.76 -4.82 3.47
C GLN A 286 -2.64 -5.74 2.98
N ALA A 287 -1.87 -6.31 3.90
CA ALA A 287 -0.92 -7.35 3.55
C ALA A 287 -1.66 -8.64 3.17
N THR A 288 -1.16 -9.33 2.15
CA THR A 288 -1.75 -10.56 1.62
C THR A 288 -1.33 -11.74 2.47
N THR A 289 -2.29 -12.32 3.20
CA THR A 289 -2.13 -13.60 3.91
C THR A 289 -2.15 -14.78 2.93
N MET A 290 -1.74 -15.99 3.36
CA MET A 290 -1.90 -17.19 2.52
C MET A 290 -3.38 -17.50 2.25
N GLU A 291 -4.24 -17.33 3.25
CA GLU A 291 -5.69 -17.53 3.10
C GLU A 291 -6.31 -16.56 2.08
N ASP A 292 -5.96 -15.27 2.14
CA ASP A 292 -6.38 -14.27 1.13
C ASP A 292 -5.85 -14.62 -0.26
N TRP A 293 -4.61 -15.13 -0.35
CA TRP A 293 -4.02 -15.55 -1.60
C TRP A 293 -4.76 -16.74 -2.21
N GLU A 294 -5.03 -17.78 -1.43
CA GLU A 294 -5.73 -18.99 -1.87
C GLU A 294 -7.19 -18.70 -2.25
N MET A 295 -7.90 -17.89 -1.46
CA MET A 295 -9.24 -17.41 -1.81
C MET A 295 -9.25 -16.65 -3.13
N MET A 296 -8.27 -15.77 -3.37
CA MET A 296 -8.16 -15.04 -4.64
C MET A 296 -7.81 -15.98 -5.81
N GLN A 297 -6.89 -16.92 -5.63
CA GLN A 297 -6.55 -17.90 -6.67
C GLN A 297 -7.73 -18.81 -7.03
N LYS A 298 -8.54 -19.22 -6.05
CA LYS A 298 -9.79 -19.95 -6.28
C LYS A 298 -10.79 -19.09 -7.07
N GLY A 299 -11.01 -17.85 -6.64
CA GLY A 299 -11.89 -16.91 -7.35
C GLY A 299 -11.48 -16.65 -8.80
N ILE A 300 -10.18 -16.54 -9.09
CA ILE A 300 -9.66 -16.42 -10.47
C ILE A 300 -10.00 -17.67 -11.30
N LYS A 301 -9.71 -18.87 -10.79
CA LYS A 301 -10.03 -20.14 -11.48
C LYS A 301 -11.53 -20.31 -11.72
N ASP A 302 -12.36 -19.93 -10.75
CA ASP A 302 -13.82 -20.01 -10.87
C ASP A 302 -14.36 -19.02 -11.92
N MET A 303 -13.75 -17.84 -12.07
CA MET A 303 -14.05 -16.91 -13.18
C MET A 303 -13.58 -17.46 -14.53
N GLU A 304 -12.34 -17.94 -14.63
CA GLU A 304 -11.79 -18.55 -15.86
C GLU A 304 -12.65 -19.73 -16.34
N LYS A 305 -13.12 -20.58 -15.42
CA LYS A 305 -14.02 -21.70 -15.74
C LYS A 305 -15.38 -21.24 -16.26
N LYS A 306 -15.96 -20.19 -15.64
CA LYS A 306 -17.23 -19.59 -16.10
C LYS A 306 -17.10 -18.95 -17.48
N ASP A 307 -16.02 -18.21 -17.72
CA ASP A 307 -15.73 -17.60 -19.02
C ASP A 307 -15.49 -18.66 -20.10
N TYR A 308 -14.80 -19.76 -19.76
CA TYR A 308 -14.59 -20.88 -20.69
C TYR A 308 -15.91 -21.56 -21.08
N ALA A 309 -16.74 -21.95 -20.10
CA ALA A 309 -18.05 -22.56 -20.36
C ALA A 309 -18.95 -21.64 -21.22
N LYS A 310 -19.00 -20.35 -20.87
CA LYS A 310 -19.74 -19.34 -21.63
C LYS A 310 -19.27 -19.23 -23.09
N ARG A 311 -17.96 -19.29 -23.35
CA ARG A 311 -17.41 -19.28 -24.73
C ARG A 311 -17.76 -20.53 -25.52
N ARG A 312 -18.02 -21.67 -24.87
CA ARG A 312 -18.51 -22.90 -25.51
C ARG A 312 -20.03 -22.95 -25.69
N GLY A 313 -20.77 -21.93 -25.25
CA GLY A 313 -22.23 -21.92 -25.29
C GLY A 313 -22.87 -22.83 -24.23
N GLU A 314 -22.09 -23.39 -23.31
CA GLU A 314 -22.57 -24.25 -22.24
C GLU A 314 -23.26 -23.39 -21.17
N ARG A 315 -24.57 -23.57 -20.98
CA ARG A 315 -25.28 -23.02 -19.81
C ARG A 315 -24.84 -23.80 -18.58
N LEU A 316 -24.16 -23.11 -17.66
CA LEU A 316 -23.89 -23.55 -16.28
C LEU A 316 -25.13 -23.38 -15.40
#